data_AF-A0AAD7PY01-F1
#
_entry.id   AF-A0AAD7PY01-F1
#
_cell.length_a   1.000
_cell.length_b   1.000
_cell.length_c   1.000
_cell.angle_alpha   90.00
_cell.angle_beta   90.00
_cell.angle_gamma   90.00
#
_symmetry.space_group_name_H-M   'P 1'
#
loop_
_entity.id
_entity.type
_entity.pdbx_description
1 polymer ?
#
loop_
_entity_poly.entity_id
_entity_poly.type
_entity_poly.pdbx_seq_one_letter_code
_entity_poly.pdbx_strand_id
1 'polypeptide(L)' 'MGALDYLSNFCTVTSTRSKHKPMQTVKIKVKMDCDGCERRVKHAVTHMKGVKHVEVDRKQSRVEVSGYC' A
#
# COMPACT_ATOMS: atom_id res chain seq x y z
N MET A 1 -3.88 -28.01 -39.97
CA MET A 1 -2.91 -27.22 -39.17
C MET A 1 -3.56 -25.87 -38.98
N GLY A 2 -4.11 -25.65 -37.79
CA GLY A 2 -5.38 -24.95 -37.60
C GLY A 2 -5.26 -23.49 -37.17
N ALA A 3 -6.29 -22.71 -37.47
CA ALA A 3 -6.47 -21.33 -37.04
C ALA A 3 -6.40 -21.14 -35.49
N LEU A 4 -6.51 -22.23 -34.73
CA LEU A 4 -6.39 -22.24 -33.28
C LEU A 4 -5.01 -21.81 -32.78
N ASP A 5 -3.93 -22.09 -33.54
CA ASP A 5 -2.57 -21.63 -33.20
C ASP A 5 -2.39 -20.11 -33.35
N TYR A 6 -3.23 -19.47 -34.17
CA TYR A 6 -3.23 -18.02 -34.33
C TYR A 6 -4.03 -17.32 -33.22
N LEU A 7 -5.12 -17.97 -32.78
CA LEU A 7 -5.95 -17.48 -31.68
C LEU A 7 -5.27 -17.64 -30.30
N SER A 8 -4.43 -18.66 -30.11
CA SER A 8 -3.66 -18.85 -28.87
C SER A 8 -2.67 -17.72 -28.61
N ASN A 9 -2.09 -17.14 -29.66
CA ASN A 9 -1.25 -15.93 -29.57
C ASN A 9 -2.03 -14.66 -29.20
N PHE A 10 -3.34 -14.62 -29.44
CA PHE A 10 -4.19 -13.49 -29.05
C PHE A 10 -4.58 -13.55 -27.57
N CYS A 11 -4.76 -14.77 -27.03
CA CYS A 11 -5.06 -15.00 -25.62
C CYS A 11 -3.87 -14.78 -24.69
N THR A 12 -2.63 -15.02 -25.13
CA THR A 12 -1.43 -14.70 -24.32
C THR A 12 -1.24 -13.19 -24.14
N VAL A 13 -1.61 -12.40 -25.15
CA VAL A 13 -1.51 -10.93 -25.13
C VAL A 13 -2.60 -10.30 -24.26
N THR A 14 -3.75 -10.95 -24.10
CA THR A 14 -4.84 -10.55 -23.20
C THR A 14 -4.73 -11.10 -21.78
N SER A 15 -3.52 -11.52 -21.36
CA SER A 15 -3.22 -11.61 -19.93
C SER A 15 -3.32 -10.21 -19.35
N THR A 16 -4.51 -9.87 -18.85
CA THR A 16 -4.76 -8.75 -17.95
C THR A 16 -3.91 -9.02 -16.71
N ARG A 17 -2.63 -8.68 -16.81
CA ARG A 17 -1.70 -8.64 -15.71
C ARG A 17 -2.29 -7.64 -14.74
N SER A 18 -3.07 -8.14 -13.79
CA SER A 18 -3.53 -7.37 -12.64
C SER A 18 -2.27 -6.74 -12.08
N LYS A 19 -2.08 -5.45 -12.35
CA LYS A 19 -0.97 -4.69 -11.79
C LYS A 19 -1.34 -4.53 -10.33
N HIS A 20 -1.05 -5.56 -9.55
CA HIS A 20 -1.19 -5.50 -8.12
C HIS A 20 -0.28 -4.36 -7.67
N LYS A 21 -0.89 -3.31 -7.11
CA LYS A 21 -0.14 -2.18 -6.59
C LYS A 21 0.89 -2.73 -5.60
N PRO A 22 2.19 -2.43 -5.77
CA PRO A 22 3.21 -2.93 -4.87
C PRO A 22 2.93 -2.39 -3.47
N MET A 23 3.16 -3.22 -2.45
CA MET A 23 3.05 -2.74 -1.08
C MET A 23 4.16 -1.72 -0.83
N GLN A 24 3.78 -0.47 -0.60
CA GLN A 24 4.70 0.62 -0.31
C GLN A 24 4.71 0.87 1.19
N THR A 25 5.90 1.10 1.74
CA THR A 25 6.07 1.53 3.13
C THR A 25 6.63 2.94 3.15
N VAL A 26 5.83 3.88 3.66
CA VAL A 26 6.18 5.30 3.75
C VAL A 26 6.52 5.63 5.20
N LYS A 27 7.63 6.34 5.38
CA LYS A 27 8.16 6.74 6.69
C LYS A 27 7.91 8.23 6.88
N ILE A 28 7.05 8.57 7.84
CA ILE A 28 6.61 9.93 8.14
C ILE A 28 7.20 10.33 9.48
N LYS A 29 7.89 11.48 9.53
CA LYS A 29 8.43 12.02 10.78
C LYS A 29 7.43 12.99 11.37
N VAL A 30 6.89 12.67 12.55
CA VAL A 30 5.89 13.49 13.24
C VAL A 30 6.24 13.53 14.72
N LYS A 31 6.37 14.75 15.28
CA LYS A 31 6.57 14.92 16.72
C LYS A 31 5.29 14.54 17.46
N MET A 32 5.42 13.68 18.47
CA MET A 32 4.31 13.23 19.31
C MET A 32 4.68 13.44 20.77
N ASP A 33 4.14 14.50 21.38
CA ASP A 33 4.53 14.91 22.74
C ASP A 33 3.70 14.21 23.84
N CYS A 34 2.53 13.67 23.51
CA CYS A 34 1.62 13.03 24.47
C CYS A 34 0.88 11.83 23.87
N ASP A 35 0.23 11.03 24.72
CA ASP A 35 -0.58 9.87 24.31
C ASP A 35 -1.76 10.29 23.41
N GLY A 36 -2.26 11.51 23.60
CA GLY A 36 -3.31 12.09 22.77
C GLY A 36 -2.84 12.33 21.33
N CYS A 37 -1.62 12.83 21.14
CA CYS A 37 -1.03 13.04 19.83
C CYS A 37 -0.85 11.70 19.09
N GLU A 38 -0.35 10.67 19.79
CA GLU A 38 -0.20 9.33 19.22
C GLU A 38 -1.54 8.77 18.74
N ARG A 39 -2.59 8.85 19.56
CA ARG A 39 -3.94 8.39 19.20
C ARG A 39 -4.50 9.13 17.98
N ARG A 40 -4.33 10.45 17.93
CA ARG A 40 -4.80 11.28 16.80
C ARG A 40 -4.09 10.93 15.51
N VAL A 41 -2.77 10.79 15.55
CA VAL A 41 -1.95 10.45 14.38
C VAL A 41 -2.29 9.04 13.90
N LYS A 42 -2.36 8.06 14.80
CA LYS A 42 -2.79 6.70 14.45
C LYS A 42 -4.16 6.69 13.79
N HIS A 43 -5.14 7.36 14.40
CA HIS A 43 -6.49 7.45 13.84
C HIS A 43 -6.51 8.10 12.45
N ALA A 44 -5.80 9.23 12.27
CA ALA A 44 -5.74 9.91 10.98
C ALA A 44 -5.17 9.00 9.88
N VAL A 45 -4.10 8.27 10.17
CA VAL A 45 -3.43 7.39 9.20
C VAL A 45 -4.25 6.14 8.91
N THR A 46 -4.91 5.53 9.90
CA THR A 46 -5.74 4.34 9.70
C THR A 46 -6.92 4.59 8.75
N HIS A 47 -7.45 5.81 8.70
CA HIS A 47 -8.58 6.16 7.82
C HIS A 47 -8.14 6.58 6.41
N MET A 48 -6.84 6.61 6.11
CA MET A 48 -6.36 6.92 4.77
C MET A 48 -6.65 5.77 3.81
N LYS A 49 -7.06 6.11 2.58
CA LYS A 49 -7.33 5.12 1.53
C LYS A 49 -6.05 4.34 1.20
N GLY A 50 -6.14 3.01 1.19
CA GLY A 50 -5.04 2.13 0.81
C GLY A 50 -4.10 1.73 1.94
N VAL A 51 -4.30 2.23 3.16
CA VAL A 51 -3.49 1.84 4.33
C VAL A 51 -3.88 0.43 4.80
N LYS A 52 -2.87 -0.42 4.99
CA LYS A 52 -3.02 -1.78 5.53
C LYS A 52 -2.41 -1.94 6.92
N HIS A 53 -1.26 -1.32 7.15
CA HIS A 53 -0.52 -1.42 8.40
C HIS A 53 -0.02 -0.05 8.82
N VAL A 54 -0.07 0.21 10.12
CA VAL A 54 0.41 1.46 10.73
C VAL A 54 1.22 1.11 11.96
N GLU A 55 2.48 1.52 11.96
CA GLU A 55 3.40 1.38 13.09
C GLU A 55 3.80 2.78 13.57
N VAL A 56 3.80 2.98 14.89
CA VAL A 56 4.01 4.29 15.50
C VAL A 56 5.12 4.18 16.54
N ASP A 57 6.22 4.88 16.29
CA ASP A 57 7.39 4.93 17.16
C ASP A 57 7.50 6.27 17.85
N ARG A 58 7.14 6.30 19.14
CA ARG A 58 7.23 7.53 19.96
C ARG A 58 8.66 7.97 20.21
N LYS A 59 9.55 7.01 20.49
CA LYS A 59 10.97 7.25 20.78
C LYS A 59 11.68 7.96 19.62
N GLN A 60 11.29 7.62 18.39
CA GLN A 60 11.88 8.20 17.17
C GLN A 60 11.01 9.30 16.55
N SER A 61 9.83 9.60 17.13
CA SER A 61 8.85 10.51 16.54
C SER A 61 8.58 10.19 15.07
N ARG A 62 8.32 8.91 14.79
CA ARG A 62 8.17 8.37 13.44
C ARG A 62 6.93 7.50 13.34
N VAL A 63 6.31 7.53 12.17
CA VAL A 63 5.16 6.73 11.81
C VAL A 63 5.51 6.02 10.51
N GLU A 64 5.37 4.70 10.50
CA GLU A 64 5.53 3.88 9.30
C GLU A 64 4.16 3.41 8.83
N VAL A 65 3.87 3.66 7.56
CA VAL A 65 2.59 3.35 6.95
C VAL A 65 2.84 2.41 5.80
N SER A 66 2.32 1.18 5.89
CA SER A 66 2.35 0.24 4.78
C SER A 66 0.97 0.16 4.13
N GLY A 67 0.94 0.31 2.82
CA GLY A 67 -0.29 0.34 2.06
C GLY A 67 -0.10 0.06 0.58
N TYR A 68 -1.23 0.08 -0.12
CA TYR A 68 -1.28 0.03 -1.58
C TYR A 68 -1.66 1.41 -2.09
N CYS A 69 -0.74 2.05 -2.81
CA CYS A 69 -0.98 3.33 -3.47
C CYS A 69 -1.62 3.14 -4.83
#